data_AF-A0A381UT78-F1
#
_entry.id   AF-A0A381UT78-F1
#
_cell.length_a   1.000
_cell.length_b   1.000
_cell.length_c   1.000
_cell.angle_alpha   90.00
_cell.angle_beta   90.00
_cell.angle_gamma   90.00
#
_symmetry.space_group_name_H-M   'P 1'
#
loop_
_entity.id
_entity.type
_entity.pdbx_description
1 polymer ?
#
loop_
_entity_poly.entity_id
_entity_poly.type
_entity_poly.pdbx_seq_one_letter_code
_entity_poly.pdbx_strand_id
1 'polypeptide(L)'
;MPVVTLQEAENIIDGAKAKIEELGVKMSVSVTDARGDLIAMIRTDGASWRTPFISRGKAVSSACFGVPSGELEDRSRWPVFQAFTVLQDGNFIMHQGALPIYKDGEIAGAVGASGGTSEEDEDVSRAGLRNAGLQSR
;
A
#
# COMPACT_ATOMS: atom_id res chain seq x y z
N MET A 1 -20.90 2.49 0.07
CA MET A 1 -19.44 2.65 0.15
C MET A 1 -18.84 1.89 -1.02
N PRO A 2 -18.12 2.55 -1.92
CA PRO A 2 -17.40 1.87 -2.97
C PRO A 2 -16.32 0.98 -2.35
N VAL A 3 -16.08 -0.16 -2.98
CA VAL A 3 -15.11 -1.16 -2.52
C VAL A 3 -14.15 -1.48 -3.64
N VAL A 4 -12.91 -1.82 -3.26
CA VAL A 4 -11.99 -2.54 -4.13
C VAL A 4 -12.46 -4.00 -4.19
N THR A 5 -12.79 -4.47 -5.38
CA THR A 5 -13.15 -5.87 -5.61
C THR A 5 -11.89 -6.75 -5.64
N LEU A 6 -12.06 -8.06 -5.45
CA LEU A 6 -10.95 -9.00 -5.62
C LEU A 6 -10.32 -8.90 -7.02
N GLN A 7 -11.14 -8.81 -8.06
CA GLN A 7 -10.67 -8.68 -9.45
C GLN A 7 -9.83 -7.42 -9.67
N GLU A 8 -10.24 -6.28 -9.10
CA GLU A 8 -9.46 -5.05 -9.14
C GLU A 8 -8.15 -5.21 -8.37
N ALA A 9 -8.17 -5.85 -7.19
CA ALA A 9 -6.97 -6.13 -6.42
C ALA A 9 -5.98 -7.04 -7.18
N GLU A 10 -6.45 -8.06 -7.87
CA GLU A 10 -5.64 -8.92 -8.74
C GLU A 10 -5.02 -8.12 -9.90
N ASN A 11 -5.79 -7.25 -10.54
CA ASN A 11 -5.27 -6.37 -11.59
C ASN A 11 -4.22 -5.38 -11.06
N ILE A 12 -4.39 -4.86 -9.84
CA ILE A 12 -3.37 -4.03 -9.18
C ILE A 12 -2.09 -4.84 -9.00
N ILE A 13 -2.21 -6.07 -8.50
CA ILE A 13 -1.08 -6.96 -8.25
C ILE A 13 -0.34 -7.29 -9.55
N ASP A 14 -1.04 -7.51 -10.66
CA ASP A 14 -0.40 -7.82 -11.93
C ASP A 14 0.38 -6.63 -12.52
N GLY A 15 -0.17 -5.41 -12.41
CA GLY A 15 0.57 -4.19 -12.77
C GLY A 15 1.79 -3.96 -11.89
N ALA A 16 1.67 -4.27 -10.60
CA ALA A 16 2.77 -4.18 -9.65
C ALA A 16 3.87 -5.20 -9.97
N LYS A 17 3.53 -6.46 -10.27
CA LYS A 17 4.49 -7.51 -10.69
C LYS A 17 5.30 -7.08 -11.91
N ALA A 18 4.63 -6.55 -12.94
CA ALA A 18 5.31 -6.08 -14.15
C ALA A 18 6.34 -4.98 -13.82
N LYS A 19 5.99 -4.03 -12.93
CA LYS A 19 6.92 -2.98 -12.51
C LYS A 19 8.06 -3.50 -11.63
N ILE A 20 7.78 -4.48 -10.77
CA ILE A 20 8.81 -5.16 -9.96
C ILE A 20 9.85 -5.83 -10.85
N GLU A 21 9.40 -6.53 -11.90
CA GLU A 21 10.27 -7.18 -12.88
C GLU A 21 11.12 -6.16 -13.65
N GLU A 22 10.49 -5.06 -14.11
CA GLU A 22 11.18 -3.95 -14.79
C GLU A 22 12.30 -3.34 -13.92
N LEU A 23 12.04 -3.14 -12.63
CA LEU A 23 13.00 -2.53 -11.69
C LEU A 23 14.05 -3.52 -11.16
N GLY A 24 13.85 -4.83 -11.32
CA GLY A 24 14.76 -5.85 -10.79
C GLY A 24 14.80 -5.90 -9.25
N VAL A 25 13.74 -5.44 -8.59
CA VAL A 25 13.63 -5.36 -7.13
C VAL A 25 12.90 -6.59 -6.55
N LYS A 26 13.04 -6.82 -5.24
CA LYS A 26 12.37 -7.93 -4.54
C LYS A 26 11.54 -7.37 -3.40
N MET A 27 10.22 -7.49 -3.49
CA MET A 27 9.32 -6.79 -2.58
C MET A 27 8.01 -7.54 -2.33
N SER A 28 7.21 -6.99 -1.43
CA SER A 28 5.81 -7.37 -1.23
C SER A 28 4.89 -6.23 -1.63
N VAL A 29 3.69 -6.57 -2.10
CA VAL A 29 2.64 -5.62 -2.46
C VAL A 29 1.35 -6.08 -1.77
N SER A 30 0.66 -5.17 -1.09
CA SER A 30 -0.57 -5.42 -0.35
C SER A 30 -1.67 -4.50 -0.86
N VAL A 31 -2.86 -5.04 -1.07
CA VAL A 31 -4.08 -4.31 -1.39
C VAL A 31 -5.08 -4.50 -0.26
N THR A 32 -5.65 -3.40 0.22
CA THR A 32 -6.59 -3.37 1.35
C THR A 32 -7.89 -2.69 0.97
N ASP A 33 -8.98 -3.00 1.68
CA ASP A 33 -10.22 -2.23 1.63
C ASP A 33 -10.10 -0.90 2.41
N ALA A 34 -11.15 -0.08 2.39
CA ALA A 34 -11.16 1.23 3.07
C ALA A 34 -11.03 1.14 4.61
N ARG A 35 -11.24 -0.03 5.21
CA ARG A 35 -11.07 -0.28 6.66
C ARG A 35 -9.66 -0.76 7.00
N GLY A 36 -8.83 -1.03 5.99
CA GLY A 36 -7.50 -1.60 6.15
C GLY A 36 -7.47 -3.14 6.16
N ASP A 37 -8.60 -3.80 5.86
CA ASP A 37 -8.64 -5.26 5.76
C ASP A 37 -7.94 -5.72 4.48
N LEU A 38 -7.13 -6.76 4.57
CA LEU A 38 -6.36 -7.28 3.44
C LEU A 38 -7.28 -7.98 2.43
N ILE A 39 -7.16 -7.59 1.16
CA ILE A 39 -7.86 -8.25 0.03
C ILE A 39 -6.90 -9.19 -0.69
N ALA A 40 -5.73 -8.69 -1.08
CA ALA A 40 -4.73 -9.45 -1.82
C ALA A 40 -3.32 -9.03 -1.40
N MET A 41 -2.39 -9.97 -1.47
CA MET A 41 -0.98 -9.71 -1.19
C MET A 41 -0.09 -10.66 -2.00
N ILE A 42 1.04 -10.14 -2.47
CA ILE A 42 2.14 -10.96 -2.98
C ILE A 42 3.43 -10.65 -2.22
N ARG A 43 4.34 -11.62 -2.21
CA ARG A 43 5.75 -11.44 -1.86
C ARG A 43 6.57 -12.16 -2.92
N THR A 44 7.47 -11.46 -3.60
CA THR A 44 8.32 -12.07 -4.61
C THR A 44 9.40 -12.96 -3.99
N ASP A 45 9.92 -13.88 -4.78
CA ASP A 45 11.00 -14.76 -4.36
C ASP A 45 12.25 -13.95 -3.97
N GLY A 46 12.87 -14.36 -2.86
CA GLY A 46 14.04 -13.69 -2.29
C GLY A 46 13.76 -12.32 -1.63
N ALA A 47 12.51 -11.84 -1.61
CA ALA A 47 12.17 -10.65 -0.82
C ALA A 47 12.29 -10.92 0.69
N SER A 48 12.76 -9.92 1.44
CA SER A 48 12.92 -10.03 2.90
C SER A 48 11.61 -10.38 3.59
N TRP A 49 11.66 -11.22 4.63
CA TRP A 49 10.50 -11.63 5.41
C TRP A 49 9.72 -10.46 6.03
N ARG A 50 10.35 -9.28 6.18
CA ARG A 50 9.74 -8.07 6.72
C ARG A 50 8.78 -7.39 5.74
N THR A 51 9.00 -7.56 4.44
CA THR A 51 8.30 -6.81 3.39
C THR A 51 6.76 -6.94 3.42
N PRO A 52 6.14 -8.10 3.71
CA PRO A 52 4.68 -8.22 3.79
C PRO A 52 4.07 -7.34 4.89
N PHE A 53 4.71 -7.31 6.05
CA PHE A 53 4.24 -6.53 7.20
C PHE A 53 4.34 -5.02 6.91
N ILE A 54 5.45 -4.61 6.29
CA ILE A 54 5.69 -3.21 5.96
C ILE A 54 4.74 -2.74 4.84
N SER A 55 4.60 -3.52 3.77
CA SER A 55 3.72 -3.14 2.65
C SER A 55 2.26 -3.03 3.11
N ARG A 56 1.79 -3.97 3.94
CA ARG A 56 0.45 -3.92 4.55
C ARG A 56 0.31 -2.72 5.48
N GLY A 57 1.27 -2.47 6.37
CA GLY A 57 1.21 -1.33 7.29
C GLY A 57 1.16 0.03 6.59
N LYS A 58 1.88 0.18 5.47
CA LYS A 58 1.82 1.36 4.60
C LYS A 58 0.45 1.49 3.91
N ALA A 59 -0.10 0.38 3.39
CA ALA A 59 -1.43 0.37 2.78
C ALA A 59 -2.52 0.77 3.81
N VAL A 60 -2.48 0.22 5.02
CA VAL A 60 -3.43 0.55 6.10
C VAL A 60 -3.35 2.03 6.49
N SER A 61 -2.15 2.61 6.57
CA SER A 61 -2.03 4.04 6.89
C SER A 61 -2.60 4.93 5.80
N SER A 62 -2.38 4.57 4.54
CA SER A 62 -2.94 5.28 3.39
C SER A 62 -4.46 5.15 3.32
N ALA A 63 -5.02 3.96 3.57
CA ALA A 63 -6.46 3.74 3.65
C ALA A 63 -7.10 4.56 4.79
N CYS A 64 -6.45 4.60 5.96
CA CYS A 64 -6.93 5.30 7.15
C CYS A 64 -7.02 6.82 6.96
N PHE A 65 -6.05 7.43 6.28
CA PHE A 65 -5.98 8.88 6.11
C PHE A 65 -6.43 9.39 4.74
N GLY A 66 -6.58 8.51 3.75
CA GLY A 66 -6.95 8.88 2.40
C GLY A 66 -5.88 9.66 1.65
N VAL A 67 -4.62 9.55 2.05
CA VAL A 67 -3.48 10.25 1.44
C VAL A 67 -2.34 9.28 1.16
N PRO A 68 -1.42 9.57 0.23
CA PRO A 68 -0.18 8.84 0.07
C PRO A 68 0.56 8.70 1.41
N SER A 69 1.09 7.50 1.69
CA SER A 69 1.71 7.23 3.00
C SER A 69 2.96 8.07 3.28
N GLY A 70 3.60 8.60 2.24
CA GLY A 70 4.74 9.53 2.36
C GLY A 70 4.35 10.89 2.96
N GLU A 71 3.11 11.35 2.74
CA GLU A 71 2.61 12.60 3.35
C GLU A 71 2.39 12.48 4.87
N LEU A 72 2.45 11.25 5.40
CA LEU A 72 2.25 10.98 6.82
C LEU A 72 3.57 10.90 7.60
N GLU A 73 4.73 10.99 6.95
CA GLU A 73 6.03 10.75 7.60
C GLU A 73 6.30 11.65 8.80
N ASP A 74 5.99 12.94 8.71
CA ASP A 74 6.16 13.86 9.84
C ASP A 74 5.25 13.49 11.03
N ARG A 75 4.08 12.92 10.75
CA ARG A 75 3.12 12.47 11.78
C ARG A 75 3.61 11.23 12.52
N SER A 76 4.49 10.43 11.93
CA SER A 76 5.04 9.21 12.57
C SER A 76 5.74 9.49 13.91
N ARG A 77 6.21 10.72 14.12
CA ARG A 77 6.90 11.17 15.34
C ARG A 77 5.95 11.65 16.43
N TRP A 78 4.66 11.82 16.13
CA TRP A 78 3.70 12.35 17.09
C TRP A 78 3.32 11.26 18.10
N PRO A 79 3.31 11.54 19.43
CA PRO A 79 3.02 10.53 20.45
C PRO A 79 1.70 9.77 20.23
N VAL A 80 0.67 10.47 19.71
CA VAL A 80 -0.63 9.84 19.39
C VAL A 80 -0.51 8.76 18.31
N PHE A 81 0.32 8.96 17.29
CA PHE A 81 0.48 8.00 16.20
C PHE A 81 1.45 6.89 16.54
N GLN A 82 2.43 7.14 17.40
CA GLN A 82 3.23 6.07 18.01
C GLN A 82 2.35 5.13 18.86
N ALA A 83 1.47 5.70 19.69
CA ALA A 83 0.51 4.91 20.46
C ALA A 83 -0.48 4.17 19.53
N PHE A 84 -0.95 4.83 18.47
CA PHE A 84 -1.85 4.20 17.50
C PHE A 84 -1.19 3.02 16.79
N THR A 85 0.07 3.14 16.34
CA THR A 85 0.81 2.01 15.75
C THR A 85 0.92 0.82 16.72
N VAL A 86 1.12 1.07 18.01
CA VAL A 86 1.11 -0.01 19.03
C VAL A 86 -0.27 -0.65 19.17
N LEU A 87 -1.36 0.15 19.17
CA LEU A 87 -2.74 -0.35 19.23
C LEU A 87 -3.13 -1.18 18.00
N GLN A 88 -2.44 -1.00 16.87
CA GLN A 88 -2.65 -1.77 15.64
C GLN A 88 -1.71 -2.98 15.52
N ASP A 89 -1.08 -3.40 16.63
CA ASP A 89 -0.07 -4.48 16.66
C ASP A 89 1.04 -4.27 15.62
N GLY A 90 1.43 -3.01 15.38
CA GLY A 90 2.46 -2.65 14.40
C GLY A 90 1.99 -2.65 12.94
N ASN A 91 0.72 -2.98 12.64
CA ASN A 91 0.17 -2.97 11.28
C ASN A 91 -0.22 -1.57 10.78
N PHE A 92 0.54 -0.55 11.17
CA PHE A 92 0.27 0.84 10.83
C PHE A 92 1.60 1.60 10.66
N ILE A 93 1.98 1.91 9.42
CA ILE A 93 3.28 2.49 9.07
C ILE A 93 3.11 3.73 8.22
N MET A 94 3.58 4.87 8.71
CA MET A 94 3.56 6.17 8.04
C MET A 94 4.89 6.43 7.33
N HIS A 95 5.10 5.77 6.20
CA HIS A 95 6.30 5.92 5.37
C HIS A 95 5.94 5.72 3.90
N GLN A 96 6.59 6.45 3.00
CA GLN A 96 6.32 6.44 1.56
C GLN A 96 6.30 5.02 0.96
N GLY A 97 5.42 4.81 -0.02
CA GLY A 97 5.29 3.52 -0.72
C GLY A 97 3.87 2.96 -0.79
N ALA A 98 2.87 3.69 -0.31
CA ALA A 98 1.45 3.33 -0.46
C ALA A 98 0.60 4.51 -0.94
N LEU A 99 -0.45 4.17 -1.68
CA LEU A 99 -1.36 5.10 -2.33
C LEU A 99 -2.82 4.74 -2.02
N PRO A 100 -3.67 5.73 -1.74
CA PRO A 100 -5.09 5.50 -1.51
C PRO A 100 -5.78 5.23 -2.86
N ILE A 101 -6.83 4.42 -2.82
CA ILE A 101 -7.67 4.11 -3.98
C ILE A 101 -8.98 4.85 -3.79
N TYR A 102 -9.29 5.74 -4.73
CA TYR A 102 -10.55 6.48 -4.74
C TYR A 102 -11.50 5.95 -5.83
N LYS A 103 -12.78 5.83 -5.49
CA LYS A 103 -13.88 5.53 -6.42
C LYS A 103 -15.03 6.47 -6.09
N ASP A 104 -15.59 7.13 -7.10
CA ASP A 104 -16.70 8.08 -6.94
C ASP A 104 -16.44 9.18 -5.89
N GLY A 105 -15.17 9.58 -5.71
CA GLY A 105 -14.76 10.60 -4.75
C GLY A 105 -14.62 10.12 -3.30
N GLU A 106 -14.92 8.84 -3.02
CA GLU A 106 -14.77 8.20 -1.71
C GLU A 106 -13.57 7.24 -1.70
N ILE A 107 -12.96 7.03 -0.53
CA ILE A 107 -11.89 6.04 -0.35
C ILE A 107 -12.51 4.64 -0.44
N ALA A 108 -12.00 3.83 -1.35
CA ALA A 108 -12.40 2.44 -1.53
C ALA A 108 -11.39 1.44 -0.95
N GLY A 109 -10.14 1.87 -0.74
CA GLY A 109 -9.04 1.05 -0.24
C GLY A 109 -7.68 1.70 -0.41
N ALA A 110 -6.62 0.89 -0.38
CA ALA A 110 -5.26 1.35 -0.65
C ALA A 110 -4.38 0.21 -1.16
N VAL A 111 -3.32 0.56 -1.88
CA VAL A 111 -2.22 -0.33 -2.26
C VAL A 111 -0.94 0.15 -1.59
N GLY A 112 -0.09 -0.77 -1.14
CA GLY A 112 1.23 -0.45 -0.61
C GLY A 112 2.27 -1.48 -1.00
N ALA A 113 3.50 -1.02 -1.25
CA ALA A 113 4.64 -1.88 -1.55
C ALA A 113 5.77 -1.71 -0.53
N SER A 114 6.62 -2.73 -0.42
CA SER A 114 7.83 -2.67 0.38
C SER A 114 8.91 -3.62 -0.10
N GLY A 115 10.10 -3.09 -0.40
CA GLY A 115 11.32 -3.86 -0.61
C GLY A 115 12.39 -3.17 -1.45
N GLY A 116 12.05 -2.06 -2.11
CA GLY A 116 12.99 -1.18 -2.79
C GLY A 116 13.31 0.08 -1.98
N THR A 117 13.69 1.16 -2.66
CA THR A 117 13.64 2.52 -2.10
C THR A 117 12.19 2.98 -1.90
N SER A 118 12.00 4.07 -1.17
CA SER A 118 10.68 4.69 -0.99
C SER A 118 9.99 5.04 -2.30
N GLU A 119 10.76 5.55 -3.26
CA GLU A 119 10.30 5.91 -4.60
C GLU A 119 9.95 4.67 -5.42
N GLU A 120 10.76 3.62 -5.36
CA GLU A 120 10.48 2.35 -6.05
C GLU A 120 9.22 1.67 -5.50
N ASP A 121 9.03 1.68 -4.17
CA ASP A 121 7.82 1.16 -3.52
C ASP A 121 6.57 1.93 -4.02
N GLU A 122 6.65 3.25 -4.12
CA GLU A 122 5.53 4.06 -4.61
C GLU A 122 5.28 3.88 -6.11
N ASP A 123 6.34 3.78 -6.92
CA ASP A 123 6.25 3.53 -8.36
C ASP A 123 5.58 2.20 -8.67
N VAL A 124 5.89 1.16 -7.91
CA VAL A 124 5.24 -0.16 -8.01
C VAL A 124 3.75 -0.05 -7.64
N SER A 125 3.44 0.62 -6.53
CA SER A 125 2.05 0.86 -6.12
C SER A 125 1.26 1.61 -7.19
N ARG A 126 1.87 2.66 -7.76
CA ARG A 126 1.29 3.49 -8.83
C ARG A 126 1.11 2.71 -10.12
N ALA A 127 2.05 1.85 -10.48
CA ALA A 127 1.95 0.98 -11.64
C ALA A 127 0.77 0.00 -11.50
N GLY A 128 0.59 -0.57 -10.30
CA GLY A 128 -0.57 -1.40 -10.00
C GLY A 128 -1.90 -0.65 -10.20
N LEU A 129 -2.04 0.55 -9.65
CA LEU A 129 -3.26 1.36 -9.84
C LEU A 129 -3.55 1.64 -11.32
N ARG A 130 -2.52 2.07 -12.07
CA ARG A 130 -2.65 2.33 -13.52
C ARG A 130 -3.14 1.10 -14.28
N ASN A 131 -2.60 -0.08 -13.98
CA ASN A 131 -3.00 -1.33 -14.64
C ASN A 131 -4.46 -1.70 -14.37
N ALA A 132 -4.95 -1.42 -13.15
CA ALA A 132 -6.34 -1.65 -12.78
C ALA A 132 -7.30 -0.57 -13.27
N GLY A 133 -6.83 0.48 -13.95
CA GLY A 133 -7.65 1.63 -14.34
C GLY A 133 -8.14 2.46 -13.15
N LEU A 134 -7.44 2.35 -12.01
CA LEU A 134 -7.76 3.06 -10.77
C LEU A 134 -6.80 4.24 -10.58
N GLN A 135 -7.21 5.18 -9.74
CA GLN A 135 -6.43 6.38 -9.46
C GLN A 135 -6.30 6.63 -7.97
N SER A 136 -5.12 7.08 -7.58
CA SER A 136 -4.93 7.91 -6.39
C SER A 136 -5.29 9.34 -6.76
N ARG A 137 -5.74 10.12 -5.78
CA ARG A 137 -5.73 11.58 -5.91
C ARG A 137 -4.29 12.10 -6.07
#